data_AF-A0A536STG3-F1
#
_entry.id   AF-A0A536STG3-F1
#
_cell.length_a   1.000
_cell.length_b   1.000
_cell.length_c   1.000
_cell.angle_alpha   90.00
_cell.angle_beta   90.00
_cell.angle_gamma   90.00
#
_symmetry.space_group_name_H-M   'P 1'
#
loop_
_entity.id
_entity.type
_entity.pdbx_description
1 polymer ?
#
loop_
_entity_poly.entity_id
_entity_poly.type
_entity_poly.pdbx_seq_one_letter_code
_entity_poly.pdbx_strand_id
1 'polypeptide(L)'
;DAARLGFEHESNGQAGPISRSINVIFVRPEWRWSAGRGGAIEFTPKFYSYVSKGENPDIARYRGYVDWRVRHDVGGEWITTAMARVGTAHKGSLLIDMSRRTRDIRVGPLSGYLHLQYFNGYGESILDYNVRRPWQLRVGLAIVP
;
A
#
# COMPACT_ATOMS: atom_id res chain seq x y z
N ASP A 1 5.66 19.66 -6.73
CA ASP A 1 5.36 18.99 -5.45
C ASP A 1 3.96 19.32 -4.98
N ALA A 2 3.37 18.41 -4.20
CA ALA A 2 2.02 18.56 -3.66
C ALA A 2 1.95 17.95 -2.25
N ALA A 3 0.86 18.21 -1.54
CA ALA A 3 0.54 17.49 -0.31
C ALA A 3 -0.96 17.20 -0.27
N ARG A 4 -1.32 16.02 0.22
CA ARG A 4 -2.70 15.64 0.52
C ARG A 4 -2.88 15.57 2.02
N LEU A 5 -4.02 16.02 2.50
CA LEU A 5 -4.45 15.89 3.88
C LEU A 5 -5.89 15.37 3.88
N GLY A 6 -6.24 14.58 4.89
CA GLY A 6 -7.58 14.02 4.93
C GLY A 6 -7.85 13.13 6.12
N PHE A 7 -9.07 12.62 6.11
CA PHE A 7 -9.58 11.61 7.04
C PHE A 7 -9.79 10.31 6.25
N GLU A 8 -9.49 9.18 6.87
CA GLU A 8 -9.67 7.85 6.27
C GLU A 8 -10.28 6.90 7.28
N HIS A 9 -11.28 6.14 6.82
CA HIS A 9 -11.90 5.03 7.53
C HIS A 9 -11.49 3.72 6.85
N GLU A 10 -11.01 2.74 7.62
CA GLU A 10 -10.73 1.38 7.16
C GLU A 10 -11.44 0.40 8.09
N SER A 11 -12.24 -0.52 7.53
CA SER A 11 -12.88 -1.59 8.29
C SER A 11 -13.00 -2.87 7.46
N ASN A 12 -13.22 -3.99 8.14
CA ASN A 12 -13.47 -5.28 7.49
C ASN A 12 -14.95 -5.57 7.23
N GLY A 13 -15.85 -4.65 7.59
CA GLY A 13 -17.30 -4.83 7.42
C GLY A 13 -17.94 -5.94 8.27
N GLN A 14 -17.23 -6.43 9.29
CA GLN A 14 -17.71 -7.51 10.16
C GLN A 14 -18.27 -6.96 11.48
N ALA A 15 -19.09 -7.75 12.16
CA ALA A 15 -19.66 -7.45 13.48
C ALA A 15 -19.04 -8.32 14.58
N GLY A 16 -19.26 -7.92 15.84
CA GLY A 16 -18.88 -8.72 17.01
C GLY A 16 -17.36 -8.88 17.19
N PRO A 17 -16.89 -10.01 17.75
CA PRO A 17 -15.49 -10.19 18.15
C PRO A 17 -14.46 -10.11 16.99
N ILE A 18 -14.90 -10.37 15.76
CA ILE A 18 -14.06 -10.30 14.57
C ILE A 18 -14.12 -8.93 13.88
N SER A 19 -14.95 -8.00 14.37
CA SER A 19 -15.01 -6.65 13.84
C SER A 19 -13.67 -5.95 14.02
N ARG A 20 -13.22 -5.28 12.96
CA ARG A 20 -12.00 -4.47 12.98
C ARG A 20 -12.28 -3.16 12.25
N SER A 21 -11.94 -2.05 12.89
CA SER A 21 -12.11 -0.72 12.31
C SER A 21 -11.06 0.26 12.82
N ILE A 22 -10.67 1.21 11.97
CA ILE A 22 -9.87 2.37 12.37
C ILE A 22 -10.36 3.62 11.65
N ASN A 23 -10.16 4.76 12.30
CA ASN A 23 -10.26 6.08 11.71
C ASN A 23 -8.92 6.79 11.90
N VAL A 24 -8.38 7.35 10.82
CA VAL A 24 -7.13 8.11 10.87
C VAL A 24 -7.30 9.47 10.24
N ILE A 25 -6.55 10.45 10.77
CA ILE A 25 -6.25 11.69 10.05
C ILE A 25 -4.83 11.57 9.50
N PHE A 26 -4.59 12.10 8.31
CA PHE A 26 -3.29 11.96 7.66
C PHE A 26 -2.85 13.22 6.92
N VAL A 27 -1.54 13.31 6.73
CA VAL A 27 -0.87 14.18 5.76
C VAL A 27 0.07 13.33 4.91
N ARG A 28 0.10 13.61 3.61
CA ARG A 28 0.89 12.88 2.61
C ARG A 28 1.56 13.89 1.67
N PRO A 29 2.78 14.33 1.96
CA PRO A 29 3.58 15.05 0.97
C PRO A 29 3.92 14.14 -0.22
N GLU A 30 4.05 14.75 -1.40
CA GLU A 30 4.29 14.05 -2.66
C GLU A 30 5.43 14.74 -3.43
N TRP A 31 6.53 14.00 -3.57
CA TRP A 31 7.66 14.39 -4.41
C TRP A 31 7.72 13.51 -5.64
N ARG A 32 7.97 14.13 -6.79
CA ARG A 32 8.11 13.43 -8.07
C ARG A 32 9.32 13.96 -8.81
N TRP A 33 10.22 13.05 -9.20
CA TRP A 33 11.40 13.36 -10.01
C TRP A 33 11.28 12.64 -11.36
N SER A 34 11.57 13.35 -12.44
CA SER A 34 11.65 12.74 -13.76
C SER A 34 12.82 11.76 -13.82
N ALA A 35 12.56 10.56 -14.33
CA ALA A 35 13.57 9.59 -14.72
C ALA A 35 13.70 9.59 -16.25
N GLY A 36 14.86 9.23 -16.78
CA GLY A 36 15.10 9.19 -18.24
C GLY A 36 14.05 8.35 -18.99
N ARG A 37 13.88 8.63 -20.28
CA ARG A 37 12.92 7.93 -21.18
C ARG A 37 11.44 8.06 -20.75
N GLY A 38 11.05 9.20 -20.19
CA GLY A 38 9.67 9.49 -19.81
C GLY A 38 9.21 8.81 -18.51
N GLY A 39 10.14 8.26 -17.73
CA GLY A 39 9.86 7.68 -16.43
C GLY A 39 9.75 8.70 -15.30
N ALA A 40 9.45 8.20 -14.10
CA ALA A 40 9.45 9.00 -12.89
C ALA A 40 9.70 8.15 -11.64
N ILE A 41 10.28 8.79 -10.62
CA ILE A 41 10.32 8.27 -9.25
C ILE A 41 9.42 9.17 -8.41
N GLU A 42 8.56 8.56 -7.61
CA GLU A 42 7.69 9.25 -6.67
C GLU A 42 7.96 8.75 -5.25
N PHE A 43 8.07 9.69 -4.32
CA PHE A 43 8.14 9.40 -2.89
C PHE A 43 6.95 10.07 -2.20
N THR A 44 6.10 9.25 -1.57
CA THR A 44 4.78 9.68 -1.08
C THR A 44 4.48 9.12 0.33
N PRO A 45 5.31 9.45 1.34
CA PRO A 45 5.07 8.95 2.70
C PRO A 45 3.74 9.49 3.23
N LYS A 46 2.94 8.63 3.87
CA LYS A 46 1.69 9.01 4.54
C LYS A 46 1.91 8.98 6.04
N PHE A 47 1.94 10.16 6.68
CA PHE A 47 1.97 10.29 8.14
C PHE A 47 0.54 10.37 8.65
N TYR A 48 0.21 9.60 9.69
CA TYR A 48 -1.15 9.55 10.21
C TYR A 48 -1.20 9.37 11.73
N SER A 49 -2.33 9.77 12.30
CA SER A 49 -2.68 9.52 13.70
C SER A 49 -4.03 8.81 13.78
N TYR A 50 -4.17 7.91 14.74
CA TYR A 50 -5.41 7.16 14.97
C TYR A 50 -6.38 7.99 15.80
N VAL A 51 -7.51 8.36 15.19
CA VAL A 51 -8.63 9.03 15.87
C VAL A 51 -9.54 8.01 16.54
N SER A 52 -9.74 6.85 15.90
CA SER A 52 -10.42 5.70 16.49
C SER A 52 -9.72 4.41 16.12
N LYS A 53 -9.65 3.50 17.08
CA LYS A 53 -9.06 2.15 16.95
C LYS A 53 -9.58 1.20 18.02
N GLY A 54 -10.82 1.39 18.48
CA GLY A 54 -11.39 0.67 19.63
C GLY A 54 -11.35 -0.84 19.48
N GLU A 55 -11.65 -1.34 18.28
CA GLU A 55 -11.65 -2.78 17.98
C GLU A 55 -10.25 -3.39 17.87
N ASN A 56 -9.22 -2.54 17.78
CA ASN A 56 -7.83 -2.96 17.61
C ASN A 56 -6.88 -1.92 18.26
N PRO A 57 -6.91 -1.80 19.61
CA PRO A 57 -6.23 -0.73 20.35
C PRO A 57 -4.72 -0.68 20.14
N ASP A 58 -4.13 -1.83 19.84
CA ASP A 58 -2.71 -2.05 19.74
C ASP A 58 -2.18 -2.05 18.30
N ILE A 59 -3.00 -1.69 17.30
CA ILE A 59 -2.64 -1.67 15.87
C ILE A 59 -1.37 -0.86 15.56
N ALA A 60 -1.11 0.21 16.30
CA ALA A 60 0.10 1.04 16.16
C ALA A 60 1.40 0.25 16.43
N ARG A 61 1.35 -0.83 17.23
CA ARG A 61 2.50 -1.73 17.46
C ARG A 61 2.95 -2.44 16.18
N TYR A 62 2.04 -2.59 15.21
CA TYR A 62 2.23 -3.35 13.98
C TYR A 62 2.38 -2.46 12.75
N ARG A 63 1.52 -1.45 12.59
CA ARG A 63 1.51 -0.56 11.42
C ARG A 63 2.28 0.76 11.63
N GLY A 64 2.41 1.20 12.88
CA GLY A 64 3.08 2.46 13.20
C GLY A 64 2.21 3.66 12.87
N TYR A 65 2.87 4.74 12.46
CA TYR A 65 2.23 6.03 12.15
C TYR A 65 2.62 6.58 10.78
N VAL A 66 3.37 5.79 10.00
CA VAL A 66 3.88 6.20 8.69
C VAL A 66 3.83 5.03 7.72
N ASP A 67 3.23 5.25 6.55
CA ASP A 67 3.37 4.37 5.40
C ASP A 67 4.44 4.98 4.49
N TRP A 68 5.59 4.32 4.37
CA TRP A 68 6.67 4.74 3.48
C TRP A 68 6.41 4.18 2.09
N ARG A 69 6.08 5.05 1.13
CA ARG A 69 5.74 4.63 -0.23
C ARG A 69 6.71 5.23 -1.25
N VAL A 70 7.30 4.36 -2.06
CA VAL A 70 8.11 4.72 -3.23
C VAL A 70 7.48 4.09 -4.46
N ARG A 71 7.35 4.84 -5.55
CA ARG A 71 6.92 4.33 -6.85
C ARG A 71 7.96 4.69 -7.90
N HIS A 72 8.28 3.73 -8.77
CA HIS A 72 9.17 3.89 -9.90
C HIS A 72 8.44 3.48 -11.17
N ASP A 73 8.34 4.40 -12.12
CA ASP A 73 7.71 4.24 -13.41
C ASP A 73 8.78 4.37 -14.51
N VAL A 74 8.87 3.36 -15.37
CA VAL A 74 9.78 3.31 -16.52
C VAL A 74 8.97 3.52 -17.80
N GLY A 75 8.52 4.76 -18.02
CA GLY A 75 7.80 5.16 -19.23
C GLY A 75 6.48 4.41 -19.46
N GLY A 76 5.84 3.92 -18.38
CA GLY A 76 4.61 3.15 -18.43
C GLY A 76 4.76 1.72 -18.92
N GLU A 77 5.98 1.21 -19.15
CA GLU A 77 6.22 -0.20 -19.48
C GLU A 77 6.32 -1.06 -18.22
N TRP A 78 7.05 -0.56 -17.23
CA TRP A 78 7.20 -1.17 -15.91
C TRP A 78 6.90 -0.16 -14.84
N ILE A 79 6.06 -0.57 -13.90
CA ILE A 79 5.69 0.23 -12.74
C ILE A 79 5.93 -0.62 -11.52
N THR A 80 6.72 -0.12 -10.58
CA THR A 80 6.99 -0.77 -9.30
C THR A 80 6.62 0.16 -8.16
N THR A 81 5.83 -0.32 -7.21
CA THR A 81 5.51 0.39 -5.99
C THR A 81 5.97 -0.44 -4.80
N ALA A 82 6.75 0.16 -3.92
CA ALA A 82 7.12 -0.42 -2.63
C ALA A 82 6.45 0.37 -1.52
N MET A 83 5.86 -0.35 -0.55
CA MET A 83 5.29 0.22 0.66
C MET A 83 5.85 -0.51 1.89
N ALA A 84 6.45 0.26 2.80
CA ALA A 84 6.97 -0.26 4.06
C ALA A 84 6.27 0.40 5.25
N ARG A 85 6.05 -0.39 6.30
CA ARG A 85 5.50 0.06 7.59
C ARG A 85 6.37 -0.42 8.72
N VAL A 86 6.58 0.43 9.72
CA VAL A 86 7.32 0.10 10.94
C VAL A 86 6.47 0.51 12.14
N GLY A 87 5.99 -0.48 12.87
CA GLY A 87 5.22 -0.35 14.10
C GLY A 87 6.06 -0.01 15.32
N THR A 88 5.39 0.49 16.35
CA THR A 88 6.05 0.95 17.59
C THR A 88 6.69 -0.17 18.41
N ALA A 89 6.41 -1.43 18.09
CA ALA A 89 7.00 -2.59 18.76
C ALA A 89 8.00 -3.35 17.86
N HIS A 90 8.67 -2.64 16.94
CA HIS A 90 9.61 -3.20 15.96
C HIS A 90 9.02 -4.29 15.05
N LYS A 91 7.70 -4.31 14.91
CA LYS A 91 6.98 -5.11 13.92
C LYS A 91 6.82 -4.28 12.65
N GLY A 92 6.70 -4.92 11.50
CA GLY A 92 6.53 -4.18 10.26
C GLY A 92 6.11 -5.06 9.10
N SER A 93 5.98 -4.44 7.95
CA SER A 93 5.73 -5.13 6.70
C SER A 93 6.34 -4.42 5.51
N LEU A 94 6.54 -5.21 4.47
CA LEU A 94 6.94 -4.77 3.15
C LEU A 94 5.98 -5.36 2.13
N LEU A 95 5.39 -4.48 1.32
CA LEU A 95 4.60 -4.80 0.15
C LEU A 95 5.33 -4.26 -1.08
N ILE A 96 5.53 -5.09 -2.09
CA ILE A 96 6.08 -4.67 -3.39
C ILE A 96 5.12 -5.13 -4.47
N ASP A 97 4.62 -4.17 -5.24
CA ASP A 97 3.76 -4.37 -6.40
C ASP A 97 4.56 -4.02 -7.65
N MET A 98 4.65 -4.96 -8.59
CA MET A 98 5.28 -4.76 -9.89
C MET A 98 4.29 -5.08 -11.00
N SER A 99 4.09 -4.13 -11.89
CA SER A 99 3.17 -4.25 -13.01
C SER A 99 3.91 -4.00 -14.31
N ARG A 100 3.78 -4.92 -15.27
CA ARG A 100 4.32 -4.79 -16.62
C ARG A 100 3.17 -4.59 -17.60
N ARG A 101 3.26 -3.59 -18.47
CA ARG A 101 2.32 -3.45 -19.58
C ARG A 101 2.50 -4.62 -20.54
N THR A 102 1.44 -5.38 -20.78
CA THR A 102 1.45 -6.48 -21.73
C THR A 102 0.69 -6.04 -22.97
N ARG A 103 1.40 -5.79 -24.09
CA ARG A 103 0.80 -5.30 -25.34
C ARG A 103 -0.19 -6.30 -25.97
N ASP A 104 -0.10 -7.56 -25.56
CA ASP A 104 -0.86 -8.68 -26.12
C ASP A 104 -2.10 -9.07 -25.29
N ILE A 105 -2.22 -8.59 -24.05
CA ILE A 105 -3.41 -8.81 -23.21
C ILE A 105 -4.42 -7.69 -23.49
N ARG A 106 -5.25 -7.91 -24.52
CA ARG A 106 -6.36 -7.02 -24.88
C ARG A 106 -7.65 -7.60 -24.33
N VAL A 107 -8.21 -6.96 -23.30
CA VAL A 107 -9.58 -7.23 -22.84
C VAL A 107 -10.43 -6.06 -23.32
N GLY A 108 -10.95 -6.15 -24.55
CA GLY A 108 -11.63 -5.03 -25.20
C GLY A 108 -10.70 -3.82 -25.41
N PRO A 109 -11.12 -2.57 -25.07
CA PRO A 109 -10.27 -1.39 -25.21
C PRO A 109 -9.21 -1.23 -24.12
N LEU A 110 -9.19 -2.12 -23.11
CA LEU A 110 -8.30 -2.00 -21.95
C LEU A 110 -6.97 -2.72 -22.21
N SER A 111 -5.87 -1.98 -22.06
CA SER A 111 -4.53 -2.57 -21.99
C SER A 111 -4.31 -3.14 -20.59
N GLY A 112 -4.23 -4.46 -20.45
CA GLY A 112 -3.96 -5.11 -19.18
C GLY A 112 -2.48 -5.05 -18.79
N TYR A 113 -2.21 -5.07 -17.49
CA TYR A 113 -0.87 -5.25 -16.94
C TYR A 113 -0.75 -6.64 -16.32
N LEU A 114 0.36 -7.32 -16.60
CA LEU A 114 0.76 -8.45 -15.76
C LEU A 114 1.22 -7.90 -14.42
N HIS A 115 0.69 -8.42 -13.33
CA HIS A 115 0.93 -7.93 -11.98
C HIS A 115 1.58 -9.02 -11.12
N LEU A 116 2.64 -8.64 -10.41
CA LEU A 116 3.36 -9.44 -9.44
C LEU A 116 3.36 -8.69 -8.11
N GLN A 117 2.95 -9.36 -7.04
CA GLN A 117 2.93 -8.80 -5.71
C GLN A 117 3.73 -9.66 -4.75
N TYR A 118 4.59 -9.03 -3.97
CA TYR A 118 5.32 -9.63 -2.86
C TYR A 118 4.86 -8.98 -1.55
N PHE A 119 4.50 -9.80 -0.56
CA PHE A 119 4.18 -9.32 0.79
C PHE A 119 4.97 -10.10 1.84
N ASN A 120 5.42 -9.43 2.90
CA ASN A 120 6.02 -10.06 4.07
C ASN A 120 5.79 -9.20 5.31
N GLY A 121 5.36 -9.80 6.42
CA GLY A 121 5.23 -9.15 7.72
C GLY A 121 3.81 -9.10 8.27
N TYR A 122 3.48 -8.02 8.97
CA TYR A 122 2.20 -7.81 9.67
C TYR A 122 1.28 -6.84 8.93
N GLY A 123 -0.02 -6.82 9.27
CA GLY A 123 -0.88 -5.72 8.82
C GLY A 123 -1.34 -5.81 7.37
N GLU A 124 -1.25 -6.98 6.74
CA GLU A 124 -1.68 -7.22 5.35
C GLU A 124 -3.15 -6.84 5.16
N SER A 125 -4.00 -7.32 6.06
CA SER A 125 -5.39 -6.96 6.18
C SER A 125 -5.65 -6.39 7.58
N ILE A 126 -6.73 -5.62 7.73
CA ILE A 126 -7.14 -5.14 9.05
C ILE A 126 -7.64 -6.29 9.95
N LEU A 127 -8.16 -7.37 9.36
CA LEU A 127 -8.61 -8.55 10.12
C LEU A 127 -7.45 -9.21 10.87
N ASP A 128 -6.34 -9.43 10.16
CA ASP A 128 -5.16 -10.14 10.65
C ASP A 128 -4.00 -9.18 10.96
N TYR A 129 -4.30 -7.95 11.38
CA TYR A 129 -3.28 -6.92 11.52
C TYR A 129 -2.14 -7.31 12.49
N ASN A 130 -2.47 -8.15 13.47
CA ASN A 130 -1.58 -8.60 14.52
C ASN A 130 -0.89 -9.96 14.24
N VAL A 131 -1.14 -10.58 13.09
CA VAL A 131 -0.57 -11.86 12.67
C VAL A 131 0.60 -11.62 11.71
N ARG A 132 1.73 -12.30 11.94
CA ARG A 132 2.87 -12.26 11.00
C ARG A 132 2.62 -13.26 9.89
N ARG A 133 2.51 -12.80 8.65
CA ARG A 133 2.52 -13.67 7.48
C ARG A 133 3.97 -13.91 7.02
N PRO A 134 4.33 -15.14 6.63
CA PRO A 134 5.57 -15.38 5.91
C PRO A 134 5.54 -14.66 4.55
N TRP A 135 6.64 -14.70 3.82
CA TRP A 135 6.67 -14.13 2.48
C TRP A 135 5.60 -14.80 1.59
N GLN A 136 4.91 -13.98 0.81
CA GLN A 136 3.89 -14.39 -0.14
C GLN A 136 4.21 -13.78 -1.50
N LEU A 137 4.04 -14.57 -2.55
CA LEU A 137 4.15 -14.14 -3.93
C LEU A 137 2.83 -14.38 -4.65
N ARG A 138 2.29 -13.34 -5.28
CA ARG A 138 1.01 -13.41 -6.01
C ARG A 138 1.22 -12.90 -7.43
N VAL A 139 0.63 -13.59 -8.39
CA VAL A 139 0.63 -13.22 -9.81
C VAL A 139 -0.81 -13.01 -10.24
N GLY A 140 -1.08 -11.94 -10.97
CA GLY A 140 -2.41 -11.60 -11.44
C GLY A 140 -2.40 -10.64 -12.61
N LEU A 141 -3.58 -10.10 -12.92
CA LEU A 141 -3.76 -9.06 -13.93
C LEU A 141 -4.23 -7.77 -13.24
N ALA A 142 -3.76 -6.62 -13.70
CA ALA A 142 -4.21 -5.31 -13.25
C ALA A 142 -4.73 -4.47 -14.43
N ILE A 143 -5.76 -3.67 -14.18
CA ILE A 143 -6.33 -2.72 -15.16
C ILE A 143 -5.64 -1.36 -15.01
N VAL A 144 -5.33 -0.97 -13.77
CA VAL A 144 -4.58 0.24 -13.43
C VAL A 144 -3.49 -0.14 -12.42
N PRO A 145 -2.21 0.19 -12.70
CA PRO A 145 -1.07 -0.13 -11.85
C PRO A 145 -0.66 0.99 -10.88
#